data_AF-A0A9E2VK55-F1
#
_entry.id   AF-A0A9E2VK55-F1
#
_cell.length_a   1.000
_cell.length_b   1.000
_cell.length_c   1.000
_cell.angle_alpha   90.00
_cell.angle_beta   90.00
_cell.angle_gamma   90.00
#
_symmetry.space_group_name_H-M   'P 1'
#
loop_
_entity.id
_entity.type
_entity.pdbx_description
1 polymer ?
#
loop_
_entity_poly.entity_id
_entity_poly.type
_entity_poly.pdbx_seq_one_letter_code
_entity_poly.pdbx_strand_id
1 'polypeptide(L)'
;MNAESPIERQILDYLAANPAARDTLRGIAEWWVLKQRISEATPTILAAVASLVAQGKLSARSGPDGQVYFGSPTGGRRTAGSAQPPERSSGGSGIGEAATNGSSDESRTNKRH
;
A
#
# COMPACT_ATOMS: atom_id res chain seq x y z
N MET A 1 -19.85 42.96 11.72
CA MET A 1 -18.74 42.02 11.41
C MET A 1 -19.39 40.66 11.25
N ASN A 2 -19.57 40.20 10.00
CA ASN A 2 -20.10 38.85 9.78
C ASN A 2 -18.98 37.89 10.16
N ALA A 3 -19.15 37.17 11.26
CA ALA A 3 -18.22 36.12 11.63
C ALA A 3 -18.34 35.03 10.58
N GLU A 4 -17.32 34.89 9.75
CA GLU A 4 -17.21 33.77 8.81
C GLU A 4 -17.31 32.47 9.60
N SER A 5 -18.14 31.56 9.11
CA SER A 5 -18.19 30.19 9.62
C SER A 5 -16.82 29.52 9.43
N PRO A 6 -16.48 28.54 10.28
CA PRO A 6 -15.20 27.83 10.17
C PRO A 6 -14.95 27.23 8.78
N ILE A 7 -16.01 26.84 8.06
CA ILE A 7 -15.90 26.28 6.71
C ILE A 7 -15.62 27.35 5.65
N GLU A 8 -16.19 28.55 5.77
CA GLU A 8 -15.90 29.67 4.88
C GLU A 8 -14.44 30.07 4.97
N ARG A 9 -13.90 30.15 6.19
CA ARG A 9 -12.48 30.45 6.40
C ARG A 9 -11.55 29.40 5.80
N GLN A 10 -11.88 28.12 5.96
CA GLN A 10 -11.13 27.02 5.33
C GLN A 10 -11.13 27.13 3.79
N ILE A 11 -12.28 27.43 3.18
CA ILE A 11 -12.38 27.60 1.72
C ILE A 11 -11.56 28.80 1.25
N LEU A 12 -11.55 29.90 2.00
CA LEU A 12 -10.75 31.08 1.68
C LEU A 12 -9.25 30.80 1.78
N ASP A 13 -8.81 30.15 2.86
CA ASP A 13 -7.40 29.77 3.06
C ASP A 13 -6.90 28.86 1.92
N TYR A 14 -7.75 27.95 1.44
CA TYR A 14 -7.46 27.10 0.28
C TYR A 14 -7.20 27.89 -1.00
N LEU A 15 -8.15 28.77 -1.35
CA LEU A 15 -8.09 29.56 -2.58
C LEU A 15 -6.93 30.55 -2.53
N ALA A 16 -6.62 31.09 -1.35
CA ALA A 16 -5.43 31.91 -1.14
C ALA A 16 -4.13 31.11 -1.36
N ALA A 17 -4.07 29.87 -0.88
CA ALA A 17 -2.92 28.99 -1.09
C ALA A 17 -2.79 28.47 -2.53
N ASN A 18 -3.89 28.43 -3.30
CA ASN A 18 -3.90 27.96 -4.68
C ASN A 18 -4.62 28.97 -5.61
N PRO A 19 -4.01 30.13 -5.91
CA PRO A 19 -4.66 31.19 -6.69
C PRO A 19 -5.03 30.78 -8.12
N ALA A 20 -4.37 29.75 -8.65
CA ALA A 20 -4.63 29.20 -9.98
C ALA A 20 -5.62 28.02 -9.98
N ALA A 21 -6.12 27.59 -8.81
CA ALA A 21 -7.06 26.49 -8.71
C ALA A 21 -8.40 26.90 -9.34
N ARG A 22 -8.67 26.38 -10.54
CA ARG A 22 -9.99 26.39 -11.16
C ARG A 22 -10.75 25.15 -10.73
N ASP A 23 -10.84 24.96 -9.42
CA ASP A 23 -11.42 23.75 -8.87
C ASP A 23 -12.95 23.82 -8.89
N THR A 24 -13.57 22.65 -8.97
CA THR A 24 -15.03 22.53 -8.87
C THR A 24 -15.43 22.44 -7.40
N LEU A 25 -16.70 22.71 -7.06
CA LEU A 25 -17.22 22.47 -5.70
C LEU A 25 -16.89 21.06 -5.20
N ARG A 26 -17.00 20.07 -6.09
CA ARG A 26 -16.61 18.68 -5.83
C ARG A 26 -15.12 18.56 -5.50
N GLY A 27 -14.23 19.20 -6.27
CA GLY A 27 -12.79 19.20 -6.01
C GLY A 27 -12.43 19.86 -4.67
N ILE A 28 -13.04 21.00 -4.36
CA ILE A 28 -12.86 21.69 -3.07
C ILE A 28 -13.28 20.78 -1.92
N ALA A 29 -14.48 20.17 -2.00
CA ALA A 29 -15.04 19.37 -0.93
C ALA A 29 -14.35 17.99 -0.75
N GLU A 30 -14.19 17.24 -1.84
CA GLU A 30 -13.71 15.85 -1.78
C GLU A 30 -12.19 15.75 -1.61
N TRP A 31 -11.43 16.67 -2.21
CA TRP A 31 -9.97 16.57 -2.23
C TRP A 31 -9.34 17.51 -1.23
N TRP A 32 -9.69 18.79 -1.24
CA TRP A 32 -8.96 19.73 -0.39
C TRP A 32 -9.45 19.73 1.06
N VAL A 33 -10.75 19.89 1.31
CA VAL A 33 -11.28 19.92 2.69
C VAL A 33 -11.03 18.58 3.38
N LEU A 34 -11.20 17.46 2.69
CA LEU A 34 -10.90 16.14 3.25
C LEU A 34 -9.40 15.96 3.53
N LYS A 35 -8.51 16.33 2.58
CA LYS A 35 -7.06 16.25 2.78
C LYS A 35 -6.58 17.15 3.91
N GLN A 36 -7.15 18.35 4.04
CA GLN A 36 -6.82 19.27 5.12
C GLN A 36 -7.23 18.69 6.47
N ARG A 37 -8.45 18.17 6.57
CA ARG A 37 -8.92 17.48 7.79
C ARG A 37 -8.08 16.25 8.14
N ILE A 38 -7.67 15.46 7.15
CA ILE A 38 -6.76 14.32 7.38
C ILE A 38 -5.43 14.84 7.90
N SER A 39 -4.87 15.89 7.31
CA SER A 39 -3.60 16.47 7.73
C SER A 39 -3.66 17.02 9.16
N GLU A 40 -4.74 17.70 9.52
CA GLU A 40 -4.98 18.22 10.87
C GLU A 40 -5.20 17.10 11.91
N ALA A 41 -5.89 16.03 11.52
CA ALA A 41 -6.16 14.90 12.42
C ALA A 41 -4.97 13.96 12.58
N THR A 42 -4.07 13.88 11.59
CA THR A 42 -2.97 12.91 11.56
C THR A 42 -2.08 12.96 12.81
N PRO A 43 -1.59 14.11 13.29
CA PRO A 43 -0.76 14.16 14.51
C PRO A 43 -1.48 13.61 15.74
N THR A 44 -2.75 13.96 15.90
CA THR A 44 -3.60 13.50 17.01
C THR A 44 -3.82 11.98 16.93
N ILE A 45 -4.08 11.45 15.73
CA ILE A 45 -4.23 10.02 15.49
C ILE A 45 -2.91 9.29 15.79
N LEU A 46 -1.77 9.81 15.35
CA LEU A 46 -0.45 9.22 15.63
C LEU A 46 -0.18 9.13 17.13
N ALA A 47 -0.47 10.19 17.88
CA ALA A 47 -0.32 10.19 19.33
C ALA A 47 -1.25 9.18 20.01
N ALA A 48 -2.51 9.08 19.57
CA ALA A 48 -3.46 8.11 20.09
C ALA A 48 -3.03 6.67 19.80
N VAL A 49 -2.58 6.38 18.56
CA VAL A 49 -2.05 5.07 18.15
C VAL A 49 -0.83 4.70 18.98
N ALA A 50 0.12 5.62 19.16
CA ALA A 50 1.31 5.39 19.99
C ALA A 50 0.94 5.06 21.44
N SER A 51 -0.03 5.77 22.02
CA SER A 51 -0.54 5.50 23.37
C SER A 51 -1.20 4.12 23.47
N LEU A 52 -2.00 3.72 22.48
CA LEU A 52 -2.65 2.41 22.45
C LEU A 52 -1.65 1.26 22.30
N VAL A 53 -0.57 1.47 21.54
CA VAL A 53 0.54 0.51 21.44
C VAL A 53 1.28 0.39 22.76
N ALA A 54 1.59 1.52 23.41
CA ALA A 54 2.24 1.53 24.72
C ALA A 54 1.40 0.82 25.81
N GLN A 55 0.07 0.90 25.71
CA GLN A 55 -0.87 0.21 26.59
C GLN A 55 -1.06 -1.27 26.25
N GLY A 56 -0.43 -1.79 25.19
CA GLY A 56 -0.61 -3.17 24.72
C GLY A 56 -1.99 -3.47 24.13
N LYS A 57 -2.81 -2.45 23.88
CA LYS A 57 -4.15 -2.58 23.29
C LYS A 57 -4.13 -2.67 21.76
N LEU A 58 -3.01 -2.27 21.15
CA LEU A 58 -2.78 -2.31 19.72
C LEU A 58 -1.40 -2.91 19.45
N SER A 59 -1.27 -3.76 18.43
CA SER A 59 0.00 -4.32 17.99
C SER A 59 0.46 -3.59 16.73
N ALA A 60 1.70 -3.11 16.73
CA ALA A 60 2.38 -2.56 15.57
C ALA A 60 3.35 -3.60 15.00
N ARG A 61 3.29 -3.84 13.69
CA ARG A 61 4.19 -4.78 12.99
C ARG A 61 4.73 -4.13 11.73
N SER A 62 6.04 -4.22 11.52
CA SER A 62 6.67 -3.79 10.27
C SER A 62 6.44 -4.85 9.20
N GLY A 63 5.98 -4.42 8.03
CA GLY A 63 5.83 -5.24 6.85
C GLY A 63 7.11 -5.34 6.03
N PRO A 64 7.15 -6.26 5.04
CA PRO A 64 8.28 -6.42 4.13
C PRO A 64 8.45 -5.23 3.17
N ASP A 65 7.43 -4.38 3.03
CA ASP A 65 7.41 -3.15 2.25
C ASP A 65 7.94 -1.93 3.02
N GLY A 66 8.36 -2.11 4.28
CA GLY A 66 8.82 -1.04 5.16
C GLY A 66 7.68 -0.25 5.82
N GLN A 67 6.42 -0.60 5.58
CA GLN A 67 5.26 0.04 6.22
C GLN A 67 4.96 -0.57 7.58
N VAL A 68 4.36 0.21 8.48
CA VAL A 68 3.91 -0.28 9.80
C VAL A 68 2.42 -0.53 9.77
N TYR A 69 2.04 -1.77 10.06
CA TYR A 69 0.65 -2.20 10.17
C TYR A 69 0.21 -2.25 11.64
N PHE A 70 -0.95 -1.67 11.92
CA PHE A 70 -1.56 -1.68 13.25
C PHE A 70 -2.76 -2.62 13.27
N GLY A 71 -2.89 -3.43 14.32
CA GLY A 71 -4.02 -4.34 14.47
C GLY A 71 -4.24 -4.82 15.89
N SER A 72 -5.31 -5.57 16.11
CA SER A 72 -5.57 -6.18 17.42
C SER A 72 -4.40 -7.10 17.83
N PRO A 73 -3.97 -7.07 19.11
CA PRO A 73 -2.94 -7.95 19.63
C PRO A 73 -3.22 -9.45 19.43
N THR A 74 -4.48 -9.83 19.23
CA THR A 74 -4.93 -11.24 19.14
C THR A 74 -4.84 -11.87 17.75
N GLY A 75 -4.40 -11.16 16.72
CA GLY A 75 -4.33 -11.70 15.36
C GLY A 75 -2.92 -12.10 14.94
N GLY A 76 -2.49 -13.34 15.22
CA GLY A 76 -1.17 -13.78 14.79
C GLY A 76 -0.68 -15.21 15.09
N ARG A 77 -1.54 -16.23 15.27
CA ARG A 77 -1.09 -17.63 15.15
C ARG A 77 -1.33 -18.10 13.73
N ARG A 78 -0.41 -17.79 12.82
CA ARG A 78 -0.23 -18.62 11.62
C ARG A 78 0.47 -19.88 12.11
N THR A 79 -0.25 -21.00 12.11
CA THR A 79 0.36 -22.33 12.20
C THR A 79 1.30 -22.47 11.01
N ALA A 80 2.58 -22.12 11.21
CA ALA A 80 3.64 -22.55 10.32
C ALA A 80 3.64 -24.08 10.31
N GLY A 81 3.73 -24.64 9.12
CA GLY A 81 3.33 -26.00 8.79
C GLY A 81 3.91 -27.09 9.69
N SER A 82 3.06 -28.08 9.97
CA SER A 82 3.51 -29.47 9.98
C SER A 82 4.06 -29.77 8.59
N ALA A 83 5.37 -29.61 8.44
CA ALA A 83 6.14 -30.21 7.37
C ALA A 83 6.02 -31.73 7.54
N GLN A 84 5.10 -32.34 6.79
CA GLN A 84 5.17 -33.78 6.54
C GLN A 84 6.07 -33.95 5.30
N PRO A 85 7.21 -34.64 5.42
CA PRO A 85 8.12 -34.83 4.30
C PRO A 85 7.41 -35.64 3.20
N PRO A 86 7.63 -35.36 1.91
CA PRO A 86 7.20 -36.29 0.87
C PRO A 86 7.93 -37.61 1.11
N GLU A 87 7.16 -38.64 1.47
CA GLU A 87 7.67 -39.99 1.64
C GLU A 87 8.40 -40.40 0.37
N ARG A 88 9.65 -40.83 0.55
CA ARG A 88 10.39 -41.57 -0.46
C ARG A 88 9.60 -42.82 -0.77
N SER A 89 8.91 -42.84 -1.90
CA SER A 89 8.46 -44.09 -2.51
C SER A 89 9.25 -44.32 -3.79
N SER A 90 10.14 -45.30 -3.69
CA SER A 90 10.86 -45.93 -4.78
C SER A 90 9.91 -46.28 -5.94
N GLY A 91 10.28 -45.83 -7.13
CA GLY A 91 9.74 -46.31 -8.39
C GLY A 91 10.78 -46.02 -9.46
N GLY A 92 11.64 -47.00 -9.72
CA GLY A 92 12.72 -46.86 -10.67
C GLY A 92 12.29 -46.96 -12.12
N SER A 93 13.32 -46.86 -12.97
CA SER A 93 13.40 -47.36 -14.34
C SER A 93 12.92 -46.43 -15.45
N GLY A 94 13.84 -46.13 -16.38
CA GLY A 94 13.51 -45.48 -17.64
C GLY A 94 14.65 -44.65 -18.23
N ILE A 95 15.70 -45.32 -18.67
CA ILE A 95 16.68 -44.82 -19.64
C ILE A 95 16.01 -44.43 -20.98
N GLY A 96 16.57 -43.43 -21.68
CA GLY A 96 16.18 -43.01 -23.02
C GLY A 96 16.57 -41.53 -23.26
N GLU A 97 17.82 -41.20 -23.58
CA GLU A 97 18.46 -41.29 -24.91
C GLU A 97 18.09 -40.13 -25.86
N ALA A 98 19.15 -39.39 -26.22
CA ALA A 98 19.41 -38.60 -27.43
C ALA A 98 18.29 -37.78 -28.11
N ALA A 99 18.57 -36.48 -28.33
CA ALA A 99 18.80 -35.95 -29.68
C ALA A 99 19.29 -34.50 -29.64
N THR A 100 20.37 -34.29 -30.39
CA THR A 100 21.00 -33.03 -30.75
C THR A 100 20.32 -32.37 -31.95
N ASN A 101 20.50 -31.04 -32.05
CA ASN A 101 20.57 -30.19 -33.27
C ASN A 101 19.31 -29.58 -33.90
N GLY A 102 19.50 -28.32 -34.34
CA GLY A 102 18.72 -27.62 -35.38
C GLY A 102 18.20 -26.26 -34.89
N SER A 103 18.95 -25.16 -34.96
CA SER A 103 19.18 -24.31 -36.15
C SER A 103 17.90 -23.74 -36.79
N SER A 104 17.69 -22.43 -36.63
CA SER A 104 17.15 -21.45 -37.60
C SER A 104 16.98 -20.13 -36.83
N ASP A 105 17.89 -19.17 -36.94
CA ASP A 105 17.85 -18.12 -37.97
C ASP A 105 16.44 -17.53 -38.17
N GLU A 106 16.17 -16.40 -37.52
CA GLU A 106 15.35 -15.40 -38.17
C GLU A 106 15.90 -14.01 -37.81
N SER A 107 16.81 -13.57 -38.69
CA SER A 107 17.11 -12.16 -38.88
C SER A 107 15.86 -11.44 -39.39
N ARG A 108 15.34 -10.45 -38.64
CA ARG A 108 14.64 -9.32 -39.27
C ARG A 108 14.73 -8.05 -38.45
N THR A 109 15.70 -7.25 -38.85
CA THR A 109 15.70 -5.78 -38.85
C THR A 109 14.30 -5.17 -38.92
N ASN A 110 14.00 -4.19 -38.06
CA ASN A 110 13.39 -2.97 -38.55
C ASN A 110 13.82 -1.73 -37.76
N LYS A 111 14.57 -0.88 -38.47
CA LYS A 111 15.03 0.46 -38.12
C LYS A 111 14.35 1.39 -39.11
N ARG A 112 13.45 2.30 -38.70
CA ARG A 112 13.10 3.59 -39.38
C ARG A 112 12.41 4.47 -38.34
N HIS A 113 13.11 5.51 -37.86
CA HIS A 113 13.08 6.93 -38.26
C HIS A 113 12.31 7.74 -37.21
#